data_AF-A0AAE3KQN3-F1
#
_entry.id   AF-A0AAE3KQN3-F1
#
_cell.length_a   1.000
_cell.length_b   1.000
_cell.length_c   1.000
_cell.angle_alpha   90.00
_cell.angle_beta   90.00
_cell.angle_gamma   90.00
#
_symmetry.space_group_name_H-M   'P 1'
#
loop_
_entity.id
_entity.type
_entity.pdbx_description
1 polymer ?
#
loop_
_entity_poly.entity_id
_entity_poly.type
_entity_poly.pdbx_seq_one_letter_code
_entity_poly.pdbx_strand_id
1 'polypeptide(L)' 'MIELHPEFLTKNGQKEFAVLPYEEFLIIKELLEELEDLRDLRAAKKEEENSPSVSLTEVKKMVKL' A
#
# COMPACT_ATOMS: atom_id res chain seq x y z
N MET A 1 -14.88 0.72 3.30
CA MET A 1 -14.87 1.41 1.99
C MET A 1 -14.75 2.89 2.28
N ILE A 2 -13.86 3.60 1.61
CA ILE A 2 -13.83 5.07 1.69
C ILE A 2 -15.05 5.58 0.96
N GLU A 3 -15.74 6.52 1.59
CA GLU A 3 -16.80 7.30 0.95
C GLU A 3 -16.16 8.48 0.22
N LEU A 4 -16.43 8.61 -1.08
CA LEU A 4 -15.87 9.65 -1.94
C LEU A 4 -17.00 10.52 -2.47
N HIS A 5 -16.73 11.82 -2.60
CA HIS A 5 -17.68 12.82 -3.09
C HIS A 5 -17.15 13.50 -4.37
N PRO A 6 -16.97 12.75 -5.46
CA PRO A 6 -16.46 13.31 -6.71
C PRO A 6 -17.50 14.19 -7.42
N GLU A 7 -17.04 15.30 -7.95
CA GLU A 7 -17.73 16.01 -9.03
C GLU A 7 -17.24 15.49 -10.38
N PHE A 8 -18.14 15.13 -11.28
CA PHE A 8 -17.77 14.54 -12.57
C PHE A 8 -17.83 15.55 -13.70
N LEU A 9 -16.71 15.70 -14.41
CA LEU A 9 -16.66 16.45 -15.66
C LEU A 9 -17.01 15.51 -16.81
N THR A 10 -18.03 15.90 -17.60
CA THR A 10 -18.56 15.08 -18.69
C THR A 10 -18.27 15.67 -20.06
N LYS A 11 -17.97 14.81 -21.03
CA LYS A 11 -17.80 15.16 -22.44
C LYS A 11 -18.59 14.17 -23.28
N ASN A 12 -19.39 14.68 -24.22
CA ASN A 12 -20.29 13.86 -25.04
C ASN A 12 -21.23 12.94 -24.23
N GLY A 13 -21.63 13.39 -23.02
CA GLY A 13 -22.46 12.60 -22.11
C GLY A 13 -21.73 11.51 -21.32
N GLN A 14 -20.42 11.35 -21.50
CA GLN A 14 -19.61 10.41 -20.75
C GLN A 14 -18.79 11.12 -19.67
N LYS A 15 -18.71 10.54 -18.47
CA LYS A 15 -17.82 11.00 -17.39
C LYS A 15 -16.37 10.70 -17.79
N GLU A 16 -15.55 11.72 -17.96
CA GLU A 16 -14.13 11.56 -18.32
C GLU A 16 -13.21 11.85 -17.13
N PHE A 17 -13.58 12.81 -16.26
CA PHE A 17 -12.76 13.20 -15.12
C PHE A 17 -13.61 13.28 -13.85
N ALA A 18 -12.96 13.05 -12.71
CA ALA A 18 -13.52 13.27 -11.39
C ALA A 18 -12.65 14.29 -10.65
N VAL A 19 -13.28 15.32 -10.10
CA VAL A 19 -12.66 16.27 -9.18
C VAL A 19 -13.03 15.83 -7.77
N LEU A 20 -12.01 15.57 -6.95
CA LEU A 20 -12.19 15.13 -5.56
C LEU A 20 -11.81 16.27 -4.61
N PRO A 21 -12.47 16.37 -3.45
CA PRO A 21 -11.90 17.07 -2.31
C PRO A 21 -10.47 16.61 -2.06
N TYR A 22 -9.57 17.54 -1.75
CA TYR A 22 -8.15 17.23 -1.62
C TYR A 22 -7.86 16.18 -0.54
N GLU A 23 -8.56 16.24 0.59
CA GLU A 23 -8.43 15.25 1.66
C GLU A 23 -8.79 13.84 1.18
N GLU A 24 -9.83 13.69 0.37
CA GLU A 24 -10.21 12.39 -0.19
C GLU A 24 -9.16 11.87 -1.16
N PHE A 25 -8.55 12.74 -1.96
CA PHE A 25 -7.43 12.39 -2.81
C PHE A 25 -6.23 11.90 -1.98
N LEU A 26 -5.91 12.56 -0.86
CA LEU A 26 -4.82 12.15 0.03
C LEU A 26 -5.07 10.75 0.61
N ILE A 27 -6.28 10.48 1.10
CA ILE A 27 -6.62 9.17 1.65
C ILE A 27 -6.50 8.07 0.57
N ILE A 28 -6.91 8.35 -0.67
CA ILE A 28 -6.70 7.40 -1.79
C ILE A 28 -5.21 7.15 -2.01
N LYS A 29 -4.38 8.19 -1.99
CA LYS A 29 -2.92 8.06 -2.18
C LYS A 29 -2.31 7.20 -1.07
N GLU A 30 -2.66 7.45 0.18
CA GLU A 30 -2.17 6.67 1.33
C GLU A 30 -2.58 5.20 1.23
N LEU A 31 -3.84 4.90 0.87
CA LEU A 31 -4.27 3.51 0.69
C LEU A 31 -3.53 2.80 -0.45
N LEU A 32 -3.19 3.52 -1.52
CA LEU A 32 -2.42 2.95 -2.63
C LEU A 32 -0.99 2.63 -2.20
N GLU A 33 -0.36 3.51 -1.41
CA GLU A 33 0.96 3.28 -0.82
C GLU A 33 0.94 2.08 0.13
N GLU A 34 -0.04 1.98 1.04
CA GLU A 34 -0.21 0.81 1.92
C GLU A 34 -0.41 -0.49 1.13
N LEU A 35 -1.13 -0.44 0.01
CA LEU A 35 -1.33 -1.60 -0.85
C LEU A 35 -0.02 -2.04 -1.52
N GLU A 36 0.81 -1.09 -1.94
CA GLU A 36 2.13 -1.36 -2.53
C GLU A 36 3.05 -2.01 -1.48
N ASP A 37 3.14 -1.45 -0.27
CA ASP A 37 3.90 -2.02 0.83
C ASP A 37 3.46 -3.46 1.17
N LEU A 38 2.15 -3.73 1.16
CA LEU A 38 1.63 -5.08 1.37
C LEU A 38 2.00 -6.05 0.25
N ARG A 39 2.06 -5.58 -1.01
CA ARG A 39 2.50 -6.40 -2.14
C ARG A 39 3.97 -6.74 -2.00
N ASP A 40 4.80 -5.78 -1.63
CA ASP A 40 6.23 -5.98 -1.43
C ASP A 40 6.50 -6.93 -0.27
N LEU A 41 5.81 -6.75 0.86
CA LEU A 41 5.90 -7.68 2.00
C LEU A 41 5.52 -9.11 1.60
N ARG A 42 4.48 -9.29 0.78
CA ARG A 42 4.05 -10.62 0.31
C ARG A 42 5.08 -11.23 -0.65
N ALA A 43 5.68 -10.43 -1.53
CA ALA A 43 6.74 -10.88 -2.41
C ALA A 43 7.97 -11.34 -1.60
N ALA A 44 8.45 -10.49 -0.68
CA ALA A 44 9.58 -10.81 0.18
C ALA A 44 9.34 -12.09 1.02
N LYS A 45 8.15 -12.24 1.61
CA LYS A 45 7.79 -13.46 2.35
C LYS A 45 7.81 -14.72 1.49
N LYS A 46 7.42 -14.61 0.22
CA LYS A 46 7.41 -15.74 -0.71
C LYS A 46 8.83 -16.11 -1.14
N GLU A 47 9.68 -15.12 -1.38
CA GLU A 47 11.10 -15.32 -1.70
C GLU A 47 11.85 -15.98 -0.52
N GLU A 48 11.58 -15.53 0.70
CA GLU A 48 12.21 -16.02 1.92
C GLU A 48 11.56 -17.29 2.51
N GLU A 49 10.48 -17.82 1.92
CA GLU A 49 9.69 -18.93 2.49
C GLU A 49 10.54 -20.16 2.86
N ASN A 50 11.57 -20.44 2.06
CA ASN A 50 12.47 -21.58 2.24
C ASN A 50 13.90 -21.16 2.61
N SER A 51 14.13 -19.87 2.86
CA SER A 51 15.44 -19.36 3.26
C SER A 51 15.79 -19.85 4.68
N PRO A 52 17.06 -20.18 4.96
CA PRO A 52 17.50 -20.50 6.30
C PRO A 52 17.20 -19.34 7.25
N SER A 53 16.46 -19.61 8.33
CA SER A 53 16.19 -18.64 9.38
C SER A 53 17.09 -18.86 10.59
N VAL A 54 17.35 -17.79 11.34
CA VAL A 54 18.09 -17.82 12.61
C VAL A 54 17.17 -17.43 13.75
N SER A 55 17.39 -18.00 14.94
CA SER A 55 16.59 -17.66 16.11
C SER A 55 16.88 -16.24 16.58
N LEU A 56 15.90 -15.60 17.23
CA LEU A 56 16.08 -14.28 17.83
C LEU A 56 17.26 -14.23 18.81
N THR A 57 17.52 -15.32 19.53
CA THR A 57 18.66 -15.45 20.45
C THR A 57 20.00 -15.41 19.71
N GLU A 58 20.09 -16.06 18.56
CA GLU A 58 21.30 -16.02 17.71
C GLU A 58 21.50 -14.62 17.13
N VAL A 59 20.45 -13.98 16.64
CA VAL A 59 20.49 -12.61 16.15
C VAL A 59 21.00 -11.65 17.22
N LYS A 60 20.45 -11.69 18.45
CA LYS A 60 20.89 -10.85 19.58
C LYS A 60 22.39 -10.98 19.86
N LYS A 61 22.91 -12.20 19.84
CA LYS A 61 24.36 -12.46 19.98
C LYS A 61 25.18 -11.85 18.84
N MET A 62 24.69 -11.93 17.59
CA MET A 62 25.37 -11.34 16.43
C MET A 62 25.41 -9.81 16.49
N VAL A 63 24.32 -9.16 16.93
CA VAL A 63 24.22 -7.69 16.97
C VAL A 63 24.58 -7.07 18.33
N LYS A 64 25.12 -7.87 19.28
CA LYS A 64 25.53 -7.44 20.63
C LYS A 64 24.41 -6.74 21.42
N LEU A 65 23.19 -7.27 21.33
CA LEU A 65 22.01 -6.87 22.11
C LEU A 65 21.74 -7.85 23.25
#